data_AF-A0A800E8I2-F1
#
_entry.id   AF-A0A800E8I2-F1
#
_cell.length_a   1.000
_cell.length_b   1.000
_cell.length_c   1.000
_cell.angle_alpha   90.00
_cell.angle_beta   90.00
_cell.angle_gamma   90.00
#
_symmetry.space_group_name_H-M   'P 1'
#
loop_
_entity.id
_entity.type
_entity.pdbx_description
1 polymer ?
#
loop_
_entity_poly.entity_id
_entity_poly.type
_entity_poly.pdbx_seq_one_letter_code
_entity_poly.pdbx_strand_id
1 'polypeptide(L)'
;MNTYSKILTALIVSFVFIISSCTKDGGIIDTVYGCMDSTATNYNPLATIDDNTCTIEGCTDSSAMNYNVNATSDDGSCVYAYDIAQGTWNITPNCEDINLPIIGPISLDTILPESIDVQGAGNGSLFIDINGAQISGEIDNSGNITVAEQTVSIDLGLGIPIPVQISGSGKIESENSGYMDLTFSGEIDLIPGIPPVSFNSTCHITLSK
;
A
#
# COMPACT_ATOMS: atom_id res chain seq x y z
N MET A 1 -51.07 14.62 58.86
CA MET A 1 -50.36 13.40 58.43
C MET A 1 -48.97 13.41 59.06
N ASN A 2 -48.73 12.45 59.95
CA ASN A 2 -47.71 12.48 60.99
C ASN A 2 -46.28 12.60 60.46
N THR A 3 -45.46 13.43 61.13
CA THR A 3 -44.00 13.56 60.93
C THR A 3 -43.30 12.20 60.97
N TYR A 4 -43.83 11.23 61.74
CA TYR A 4 -43.41 9.83 61.74
C TYR A 4 -43.56 9.10 60.39
N SER A 5 -44.62 9.37 59.63
CA SER A 5 -44.88 8.70 58.34
C SER A 5 -43.93 9.17 57.24
N LYS A 6 -43.50 10.45 57.27
CA LYS A 6 -42.50 11.02 56.35
C LYS A 6 -41.07 10.57 56.68
N ILE A 7 -40.74 10.43 57.96
CA ILE A 7 -39.42 9.91 58.40
C ILE A 7 -39.33 8.40 58.11
N LEU A 8 -40.41 7.64 58.31
CA LEU A 8 -40.46 6.22 57.98
C LEU A 8 -40.38 5.95 56.46
N THR A 9 -41.05 6.76 55.63
CA THR A 9 -40.90 6.65 54.17
C THR A 9 -39.53 7.13 53.69
N ALA A 10 -38.94 8.17 54.28
CA ALA A 10 -37.58 8.61 53.95
C ALA A 10 -36.49 7.59 54.35
N LEU A 11 -36.65 6.91 55.50
CA LEU A 11 -35.75 5.84 55.93
C LEU A 11 -35.88 4.58 55.07
N ILE A 12 -37.09 4.23 54.63
CA ILE A 12 -37.31 3.10 53.71
C ILE A 12 -36.75 3.40 52.32
N VAL A 13 -36.93 4.62 51.79
CA VAL A 13 -36.35 5.01 50.49
C VAL A 13 -34.82 5.09 50.57
N SER A 14 -34.25 5.56 51.67
CA SER A 14 -32.79 5.60 51.87
C SER A 14 -32.17 4.21 52.11
N PHE A 15 -32.93 3.23 52.60
CA PHE A 15 -32.48 1.84 52.79
C PHE A 15 -32.63 1.01 51.50
N VAL A 16 -33.56 1.38 50.61
CA VAL A 16 -33.75 0.75 49.29
C VAL A 16 -32.62 1.11 48.31
N PHE A 17 -31.93 2.24 48.48
CA PHE A 17 -30.76 2.60 47.67
C PHE A 17 -29.43 1.92 48.11
N ILE A 18 -29.42 1.17 49.22
CA ILE A 18 -28.19 0.51 49.73
C ILE A 18 -28.16 -1.00 49.37
N ILE A 19 -29.22 -1.55 48.77
CA ILE A 19 -29.29 -2.98 48.40
C ILE A 19 -29.03 -3.27 46.92
N SER A 20 -28.38 -2.38 46.18
CA SER A 20 -27.85 -2.74 44.87
C SER A 20 -26.45 -3.33 45.04
N SER A 21 -26.38 -4.66 44.98
CA SER A 21 -25.19 -5.53 44.94
C SER A 21 -24.67 -6.04 46.28
N CYS A 22 -25.40 -6.99 46.88
CA CYS A 22 -24.87 -7.89 47.90
C CYS A 22 -25.03 -9.35 47.42
N THR A 23 -23.95 -9.97 46.98
CA THR A 23 -23.88 -11.42 46.70
C THR A 23 -23.72 -12.19 48.02
N LYS A 24 -24.40 -13.33 48.14
CA LYS A 24 -24.62 -14.08 49.40
C LYS A 24 -23.38 -14.69 50.07
N ASP A 25 -22.17 -14.47 49.54
CA ASP A 25 -20.92 -14.99 50.09
C ASP A 25 -19.90 -13.86 50.34
N GLY A 26 -20.24 -12.83 51.12
CA GLY A 26 -19.31 -11.98 51.90
C GLY A 26 -18.07 -11.34 51.25
N GLY A 27 -17.84 -11.49 49.95
CA GLY A 27 -16.75 -10.90 49.20
C GLY A 27 -17.25 -9.66 48.49
N ILE A 28 -16.60 -8.53 48.75
CA ILE A 28 -16.70 -7.39 47.84
C ILE A 28 -16.08 -7.86 46.53
N ILE A 29 -16.92 -8.13 45.52
CA ILE A 29 -16.46 -8.16 44.13
C ILE A 29 -16.08 -6.72 43.79
N ASP A 30 -14.81 -6.38 44.04
CA ASP A 30 -14.21 -5.15 43.57
C ASP A 30 -14.13 -5.26 42.05
N THR A 31 -15.10 -4.62 41.38
CA THR A 31 -15.11 -4.54 39.93
C THR A 31 -14.02 -3.55 39.52
N VAL A 32 -12.87 -4.08 39.13
CA VAL A 32 -11.75 -3.30 38.61
C VAL A 32 -11.87 -3.30 37.09
N TYR A 33 -12.19 -2.13 36.53
CA TYR A 33 -12.15 -1.92 35.09
C TYR A 33 -10.70 -1.72 34.62
N GLY A 34 -10.38 -2.27 33.46
CA GLY A 34 -9.10 -2.04 32.81
C GLY A 34 -8.88 -3.02 31.67
N CYS A 35 -7.85 -2.77 30.88
CA CYS A 35 -7.47 -3.66 29.80
C CYS A 35 -7.08 -5.05 30.33
N MET A 36 -7.76 -6.09 29.85
CA MET A 36 -7.46 -7.49 30.20
C MET A 36 -6.54 -8.20 29.19
N ASP A 37 -6.20 -7.55 28.07
CA ASP A 37 -5.27 -8.08 27.06
C ASP A 37 -3.82 -7.93 27.52
N SER A 38 -3.13 -9.06 27.75
CA SER A 38 -1.72 -9.08 28.19
C SER A 38 -0.71 -8.56 27.17
N THR A 39 -1.12 -8.38 25.91
CA THR A 39 -0.28 -7.82 24.83
C THR A 39 -0.38 -6.30 24.73
N ALA A 40 -1.35 -5.68 25.41
CA ALA A 40 -1.52 -4.24 25.42
C ALA A 40 -0.53 -3.53 26.36
N THR A 41 -0.10 -2.33 26.01
CA THR A 41 0.82 -1.50 26.82
C THR A 41 0.20 -1.01 28.12
N ASN A 42 -1.12 -0.93 28.18
CA ASN A 42 -1.90 -0.57 29.37
C ASN A 42 -2.60 -1.77 30.03
N TYR A 43 -2.09 -3.00 29.82
CA TYR A 43 -2.59 -4.20 30.49
C TYR A 43 -2.67 -4.01 32.01
N ASN A 44 -3.84 -4.29 32.58
CA ASN A 44 -4.08 -4.25 34.01
C ASN A 44 -4.32 -5.69 34.54
N PRO A 45 -3.33 -6.32 35.21
CA PRO A 45 -3.49 -7.68 35.73
C PRO A 45 -4.51 -7.81 36.86
N LEU A 46 -4.97 -6.69 37.42
CA LEU A 46 -6.00 -6.64 38.46
C LEU A 46 -7.41 -6.43 37.87
N ALA A 47 -7.54 -6.16 36.57
CA ALA A 47 -8.84 -5.95 35.94
C ALA A 47 -9.68 -7.23 35.99
N THR A 48 -10.92 -7.08 36.45
CA THR A 48 -11.93 -8.15 36.50
C THR A 48 -13.00 -7.98 35.42
N ILE A 49 -13.09 -6.80 34.81
CA ILE A 49 -13.93 -6.50 33.64
C ILE A 49 -13.11 -5.69 32.63
N ASP A 50 -13.10 -6.15 31.38
CA ASP A 50 -12.50 -5.43 30.27
C ASP A 50 -13.30 -4.16 29.96
N ASP A 51 -12.61 -3.03 29.93
CA ASP A 51 -13.19 -1.73 29.59
C ASP A 51 -13.00 -1.34 28.13
N ASN A 52 -12.40 -2.22 27.31
CA ASN A 52 -12.06 -1.99 25.90
C ASN A 52 -11.13 -0.78 25.70
N THR A 53 -10.31 -0.43 26.69
CA THR A 53 -9.31 0.64 26.58
C THR A 53 -7.92 0.14 26.18
N CYS A 54 -7.78 -1.15 25.86
CA CYS A 54 -6.50 -1.76 25.48
C CYS A 54 -5.77 -0.99 24.37
N THR A 55 -4.53 -0.61 24.66
CA THR A 55 -3.61 0.07 23.73
C THR A 55 -2.62 -0.96 23.21
N ILE A 56 -2.79 -1.37 21.96
CA ILE A 56 -1.86 -2.25 21.26
C ILE A 56 -1.05 -1.37 20.33
N GLU A 57 0.26 -1.31 20.55
CA GLU A 57 1.19 -0.56 19.71
C GLU A 57 1.56 -1.36 18.46
N GLY A 58 1.69 -0.66 17.35
CA GLY A 58 2.13 -1.22 16.07
C GLY A 58 1.73 -0.32 14.91
N CYS A 59 2.17 -0.65 13.70
CA CYS A 59 1.79 0.11 12.53
C CYS A 59 0.28 0.03 12.27
N THR A 60 -0.42 1.16 12.33
CA THR A 60 -1.87 1.26 12.08
C THR A 60 -2.22 1.58 10.64
N ASP A 61 -1.24 1.86 9.79
CA ASP A 61 -1.45 2.18 8.39
C ASP A 61 -1.61 0.91 7.55
N SER A 62 -2.80 0.69 6.99
CA SER A 62 -3.10 -0.47 6.15
C SER A 62 -2.29 -0.54 4.86
N SER A 63 -1.64 0.56 4.46
CA SER A 63 -0.79 0.61 3.29
C SER A 63 0.65 0.14 3.55
N ALA A 64 1.07 0.03 4.81
CA ALA A 64 2.42 -0.40 5.19
C ALA A 64 2.59 -1.92 5.16
N MET A 65 3.82 -2.37 4.88
CA MET A 65 4.21 -3.78 4.76
C MET A 65 4.11 -4.55 6.08
N ASN A 66 4.23 -3.85 7.21
CA ASN A 66 4.12 -4.39 8.56
C ASN A 66 2.83 -3.95 9.29
N TYR A 67 1.77 -3.62 8.54
CA TYR A 67 0.47 -3.29 9.09
C TYR A 67 0.01 -4.33 10.13
N ASN A 68 -0.31 -3.87 11.33
CA ASN A 68 -0.87 -4.69 12.39
C ASN A 68 -2.34 -4.34 12.56
N VAL A 69 -3.24 -5.23 12.10
CA VAL A 69 -4.69 -5.05 12.21
C VAL A 69 -5.20 -4.95 13.65
N ASN A 70 -4.42 -5.42 14.63
CA ASN A 70 -4.77 -5.33 16.05
C ASN A 70 -4.22 -4.08 16.73
N ALA A 71 -3.34 -3.30 16.07
CA ALA A 71 -2.81 -2.09 16.65
C ALA A 71 -3.91 -1.03 16.81
N THR A 72 -4.01 -0.45 18.00
CA THR A 72 -4.94 0.64 18.32
C THR A 72 -4.23 1.98 18.50
N SER A 73 -2.90 1.98 18.52
CA SER A 73 -2.05 3.16 18.53
C SER A 73 -0.84 2.97 17.61
N ASP A 74 -0.59 3.94 16.75
CA ASP A 74 0.62 3.97 15.92
C ASP A 74 1.86 4.16 16.79
N ASP A 75 2.85 3.31 16.60
CA ASP A 75 4.15 3.36 17.28
C ASP A 75 5.25 3.95 16.39
N GLY A 76 4.91 4.36 15.16
CA GLY A 76 5.86 4.86 14.18
C GLY A 76 6.74 3.78 13.55
N SER A 77 6.39 2.50 13.73
CA SER A 77 7.13 1.37 13.14
C SER A 77 6.78 1.09 11.68
N CYS A 78 5.83 1.80 11.07
CA CYS A 78 5.38 1.54 9.70
C CYS A 78 6.52 1.51 8.69
N VAL A 79 6.61 0.42 7.94
CA VAL A 79 7.56 0.19 6.85
C VAL A 79 6.81 0.25 5.54
N TYR A 80 7.15 1.22 4.69
CA TYR A 80 6.50 1.38 3.41
C TYR A 80 7.31 0.76 2.28
N ALA A 81 6.62 0.25 1.26
CA ALA A 81 7.25 -0.36 0.11
C ALA A 81 8.13 0.63 -0.67
N TYR A 82 7.77 1.92 -0.71
CA TYR A 82 8.60 2.92 -1.36
C TYR A 82 9.97 3.10 -0.67
N ASP A 83 10.04 2.90 0.66
CA ASP A 83 11.29 3.00 1.42
C ASP A 83 12.26 1.87 1.06
N ILE A 84 11.75 0.65 0.92
CA ILE A 84 12.56 -0.52 0.52
C ILE A 84 12.90 -0.51 -0.97
N ALA A 85 12.04 0.13 -1.80
CA ALA A 85 12.22 0.19 -3.25
C ALA A 85 13.35 1.14 -3.68
N GLN A 86 13.85 2.03 -2.80
CA GLN A 86 14.86 3.02 -3.18
C GLN A 86 16.17 2.37 -3.67
N GLY A 87 16.76 3.00 -4.69
CA GLY A 87 18.02 2.60 -5.31
C GLY A 87 17.84 2.00 -6.70
N THR A 88 18.92 1.39 -7.18
CA THR A 88 19.00 0.84 -8.54
C THR A 88 18.49 -0.60 -8.57
N TRP A 89 17.63 -0.91 -9.53
CA TRP A 89 17.11 -2.26 -9.80
C TRP A 89 17.58 -2.74 -11.17
N ASN A 90 18.11 -3.95 -11.22
CA ASN A 90 18.36 -4.63 -12.49
C ASN A 90 17.03 -5.09 -13.07
N ILE A 91 16.86 -4.92 -14.38
CA ILE A 91 15.65 -5.33 -15.06
C ILE A 91 15.92 -6.47 -16.04
N THR A 92 14.99 -7.41 -16.11
CA THR A 92 14.99 -8.47 -17.12
C THR A 92 13.69 -8.37 -17.91
N PRO A 93 13.71 -7.75 -19.10
CA PRO A 93 12.54 -7.64 -19.95
C PRO A 93 12.21 -8.96 -20.64
N ASN A 94 10.92 -9.19 -20.84
CA ASN A 94 10.33 -10.24 -21.66
C ASN A 94 9.16 -9.62 -22.41
N CYS A 95 9.47 -9.00 -23.54
CA CYS A 95 8.51 -8.26 -24.34
C CYS A 95 7.99 -9.07 -25.53
N GLU A 96 6.75 -8.82 -25.92
CA GLU A 96 6.19 -9.32 -27.17
C GLU A 96 6.79 -8.55 -28.36
N ASP A 97 7.30 -9.27 -29.37
CA ASP A 97 7.82 -8.64 -30.58
C ASP A 97 6.73 -7.86 -31.32
N ILE A 98 7.05 -6.64 -31.74
CA ILE A 98 6.18 -5.85 -32.62
C ILE A 98 6.34 -6.39 -34.03
N ASN A 99 5.30 -7.05 -34.57
CA ASN A 99 5.34 -7.59 -35.92
C ASN A 99 4.84 -6.55 -36.95
N LEU A 100 5.75 -5.94 -37.69
CA LEU A 100 5.41 -4.99 -38.76
C LEU A 100 5.35 -5.68 -40.13
N PRO A 101 4.33 -5.41 -40.97
CA PRO A 101 4.13 -6.11 -42.25
C PRO A 101 5.30 -6.03 -43.25
N ILE A 102 6.13 -4.98 -43.18
CA ILE A 102 7.21 -4.71 -44.15
C ILE A 102 8.60 -4.87 -43.52
N ILE A 103 8.74 -4.56 -42.24
CA ILE A 103 10.04 -4.47 -41.55
C ILE A 103 10.38 -5.76 -40.79
N GLY A 104 9.37 -6.59 -40.51
CA GLY A 104 9.52 -7.79 -39.68
C GLY A 104 9.38 -7.49 -38.19
N PRO A 105 9.74 -8.45 -37.33
CA PRO A 105 9.63 -8.31 -35.89
C PRO A 105 10.65 -7.32 -35.33
N ILE A 106 10.21 -6.45 -34.43
CA ILE A 106 11.05 -5.57 -33.62
C ILE A 106 10.96 -6.03 -32.17
N SER A 107 12.11 -6.35 -31.56
CA SER A 107 12.19 -6.79 -30.16
C SER A 107 12.42 -5.61 -29.22
N LEU A 108 11.47 -5.37 -28.31
CA LEU A 108 11.57 -4.31 -27.31
C LEU A 108 12.54 -4.64 -26.16
N ASP A 109 12.95 -5.90 -26.00
CA ASP A 109 13.93 -6.31 -24.99
C ASP A 109 15.27 -5.56 -25.15
N THR A 110 15.59 -5.21 -26.40
CA THR A 110 16.86 -4.54 -26.74
C THR A 110 16.84 -3.02 -26.55
N ILE A 111 15.66 -2.41 -26.36
CA ILE A 111 15.53 -0.96 -26.20
C ILE A 111 15.40 -0.54 -24.73
N LEU A 112 15.02 -1.48 -23.86
CA LEU A 112 14.91 -1.26 -22.43
C LEU A 112 16.30 -1.19 -21.79
N PRO A 113 16.48 -0.38 -20.73
CA PRO A 113 17.78 -0.24 -20.07
C PRO A 113 18.13 -1.53 -19.31
N GLU A 114 19.37 -1.69 -18.88
CA GLU A 114 19.75 -2.83 -18.03
C GLU A 114 19.29 -2.63 -16.57
N SER A 115 19.04 -1.38 -16.17
CA SER A 115 18.61 -1.02 -14.82
C SER A 115 17.73 0.22 -14.80
N ILE A 116 16.95 0.36 -13.73
CA ILE A 116 16.13 1.53 -13.41
C ILE A 116 16.55 2.10 -12.06
N ASP A 117 16.29 3.39 -11.83
CA ASP A 117 16.61 4.06 -10.57
C ASP A 117 15.31 4.55 -9.90
N VAL A 118 15.13 4.14 -8.64
CA VAL A 118 14.03 4.58 -7.78
C VAL A 118 14.58 5.61 -6.81
N GLN A 119 14.15 6.86 -6.98
CA GLN A 119 14.65 7.97 -6.18
C GLN A 119 13.75 8.26 -4.98
N GLY A 120 14.36 8.31 -3.79
CA GLY A 120 13.68 8.62 -2.55
C GLY A 120 13.68 10.12 -2.23
N ALA A 121 12.51 10.75 -2.37
CA ALA A 121 12.23 12.06 -1.76
C ALA A 121 10.84 12.10 -1.08
N GLY A 122 10.30 10.94 -0.69
CA GLY A 122 8.97 10.81 -0.08
C GLY A 122 7.79 10.91 -1.06
N ASN A 123 8.06 10.90 -2.36
CA ASN A 123 7.05 10.99 -3.43
C ASN A 123 6.96 9.73 -4.31
N GLY A 124 7.70 8.67 -3.99
CA GLY A 124 7.61 7.38 -4.69
C GLY A 124 7.91 7.43 -6.20
N SER A 125 8.69 8.40 -6.69
CA SER A 125 8.94 8.54 -8.13
C SER A 125 9.88 7.46 -8.66
N LEU A 126 9.46 6.87 -9.77
CA LEU A 126 10.22 5.92 -10.56
C LEU A 126 10.64 6.57 -11.88
N PHE A 127 11.91 6.40 -12.26
CA PHE A 127 12.43 6.86 -13.55
C PHE A 127 12.94 5.68 -14.37
N ILE A 128 12.46 5.58 -15.61
CA ILE A 128 12.89 4.56 -16.57
C ILE A 128 13.38 5.30 -17.82
N ASP A 129 14.64 5.08 -18.20
CA ASP A 129 15.20 5.61 -19.45
C ASP A 129 15.04 4.56 -20.55
N ILE A 130 14.33 4.90 -21.61
CA ILE A 130 14.08 4.04 -22.76
C ILE A 130 14.66 4.73 -23.99
N ASN A 131 15.82 4.25 -24.44
CA ASN A 131 16.53 4.80 -25.60
C ASN A 131 16.73 6.34 -25.55
N GLY A 132 17.07 6.88 -24.38
CA GLY A 132 17.28 8.31 -24.15
C GLY A 132 16.01 9.10 -23.84
N ALA A 133 14.84 8.46 -23.83
CA ALA A 133 13.59 9.06 -23.38
C ALA A 133 13.26 8.58 -21.96
N GLN A 134 13.14 9.53 -21.03
CA GLN A 134 12.72 9.22 -19.66
C GLN A 134 11.20 9.16 -19.56
N ILE A 135 10.67 8.08 -19.00
CA ILE A 135 9.30 8.00 -18.49
C ILE A 135 9.28 8.03 -16.97
N SER A 136 8.19 8.55 -16.42
CA SER A 136 7.97 8.63 -14.98
C SER A 136 6.91 7.63 -14.52
N GLY A 137 7.07 7.11 -13.32
CA GLY A 137 6.05 6.32 -12.62
C GLY A 137 6.00 6.69 -11.14
N GLU A 138 5.03 6.12 -10.44
CA GLU A 138 4.84 6.28 -9.01
C GLU A 138 4.76 4.90 -8.34
N ILE A 139 5.29 4.80 -7.13
CA ILE A 139 5.19 3.64 -6.24
C ILE A 139 4.43 4.08 -5.00
N ASP A 140 3.31 3.43 -4.72
CA ASP A 140 2.56 3.70 -3.50
C ASP A 140 3.18 3.02 -2.27
N ASN A 141 2.65 3.36 -1.09
CA ASN A 141 3.10 2.81 0.19
C ASN A 141 3.02 1.28 0.28
N SER A 142 2.13 0.66 -0.50
CA SER A 142 1.90 -0.79 -0.58
C SER A 142 2.71 -1.47 -1.67
N GLY A 143 3.51 -0.71 -2.42
CA GLY A 143 4.44 -1.20 -3.44
C GLY A 143 3.82 -1.34 -4.81
N ASN A 144 2.59 -0.86 -5.01
CA ASN A 144 1.99 -0.87 -6.34
C ASN A 144 2.66 0.21 -7.19
N ILE A 145 3.17 -0.21 -8.34
CA ILE A 145 3.79 0.66 -9.32
C ILE A 145 2.71 1.09 -10.30
N THR A 146 2.65 2.39 -10.60
CA THR A 146 1.79 2.97 -11.62
C THR A 146 2.61 3.80 -12.59
N VAL A 147 2.55 3.45 -13.87
CA VAL A 147 3.11 4.27 -14.96
C VAL A 147 1.91 4.84 -15.72
N ALA A 148 1.57 6.09 -15.41
CA ALA A 148 0.50 6.80 -16.12
C ALA A 148 0.85 6.92 -17.61
N GLU A 149 -0.18 6.95 -18.46
CA GLU A 149 0.00 7.06 -19.90
C GLU A 149 0.79 8.33 -20.25
N GLN A 150 1.92 8.12 -20.92
CA GLN A 150 2.83 9.17 -21.38
C GLN A 150 3.19 8.90 -22.83
N THR A 151 3.37 9.98 -23.61
CA THR A 151 3.87 9.87 -24.98
C THR A 151 5.33 10.30 -25.02
N VAL A 152 6.20 9.41 -25.48
CA VAL A 152 7.64 9.66 -25.65
C VAL A 152 8.09 9.42 -27.08
N SER A 153 9.16 10.08 -27.49
CA SER A 153 9.76 9.87 -28.81
C SER A 153 10.86 8.82 -28.72
N ILE A 154 10.62 7.63 -29.27
CA ILE A 154 11.57 6.50 -29.23
C ILE A 154 11.96 6.14 -30.66
N ASP A 155 13.25 5.89 -30.89
CA ASP A 155 13.72 5.25 -32.12
C ASP A 155 13.66 3.72 -31.93
N LEU A 156 12.78 3.05 -32.68
CA LEU A 156 12.63 1.58 -32.68
C LEU A 156 13.64 0.89 -33.62
N GLY A 157 14.81 1.50 -33.84
CA GLY A 157 15.80 1.05 -34.82
C GLY A 157 15.45 1.45 -36.26
N LEU A 158 14.56 2.42 -36.44
CA LEU A 158 14.14 2.95 -37.74
C LEU A 158 14.97 4.19 -38.15
N GLY A 159 15.80 4.71 -37.24
CA GLY A 159 16.63 5.91 -37.44
C GLY A 159 15.82 7.22 -37.37
N ILE A 160 14.55 7.13 -37.00
CA ILE A 160 13.63 8.26 -36.83
C ILE A 160 12.84 8.02 -35.54
N PRO A 161 12.92 8.91 -34.54
CA PRO A 161 12.08 8.83 -33.36
C PRO A 161 10.60 8.98 -33.72
N ILE A 162 9.77 8.06 -33.22
CA ILE A 162 8.32 8.08 -33.40
C ILE A 162 7.61 8.30 -32.05
N PRO A 163 6.41 8.90 -32.02
CA PRO A 163 5.63 8.99 -30.80
C PRO A 163 5.12 7.60 -30.38
N VAL A 164 5.49 7.18 -29.18
CA VAL A 164 5.06 5.93 -28.55
C VAL A 164 4.36 6.28 -27.24
N GLN A 165 3.13 5.80 -27.08
CA GLN A 165 2.41 5.82 -25.83
C GLN A 165 2.90 4.65 -24.96
N ILE A 166 3.25 4.97 -23.72
CA ILE A 166 3.68 4.00 -22.71
C ILE A 166 2.80 4.18 -21.48
N SER A 167 2.28 3.07 -20.99
CA SER A 167 1.58 2.99 -19.71
C SER A 167 1.85 1.65 -19.08
N GLY A 168 1.57 1.50 -17.79
CA GLY A 168 1.78 0.22 -17.14
C GLY A 168 1.50 0.24 -15.67
N SER A 169 1.66 -0.94 -15.08
CA SER A 169 1.56 -1.13 -13.64
C SER A 169 2.51 -2.22 -13.20
N GLY A 170 2.69 -2.37 -11.89
CA GLY A 170 3.60 -3.36 -11.36
C GLY A 170 3.50 -3.47 -9.86
N LYS A 171 4.42 -4.22 -9.27
CA LYS A 171 4.49 -4.37 -7.83
C LYS A 171 5.90 -4.65 -7.35
N ILE A 172 6.30 -3.96 -6.29
CA ILE A 172 7.42 -4.36 -5.45
C ILE A 172 6.93 -5.45 -4.50
N GLU A 173 7.45 -6.66 -4.65
CA GLU A 173 7.03 -7.83 -3.87
C GLU A 173 7.86 -8.00 -2.60
N SER A 174 9.13 -7.61 -2.65
CA SER A 174 10.07 -7.65 -1.53
C SER A 174 11.16 -6.59 -1.68
N GLU A 175 12.09 -6.54 -0.72
CA GLU A 175 13.30 -5.70 -0.82
C GLU A 175 14.19 -6.01 -2.04
N ASN A 176 14.09 -7.22 -2.61
CA ASN A 176 14.97 -7.69 -3.69
C ASN A 176 14.21 -8.18 -4.93
N SER A 177 12.87 -8.12 -4.94
CA SER A 177 12.07 -8.61 -6.06
C SER A 177 10.85 -7.73 -6.33
N GLY A 178 10.51 -7.61 -7.61
CA GLY A 178 9.29 -6.99 -8.07
C GLY A 178 9.09 -7.25 -9.55
N TYR A 179 8.04 -6.69 -10.10
CA TYR A 179 7.78 -6.74 -11.54
C TYR A 179 7.06 -5.48 -12.01
N MET A 180 7.09 -5.26 -13.31
CA MET A 180 6.33 -4.24 -14.00
C MET A 180 5.87 -4.75 -15.36
N ASP A 181 4.62 -4.49 -15.69
CA ASP A 181 4.05 -4.72 -17.01
C ASP A 181 3.88 -3.38 -17.71
N LEU A 182 4.63 -3.16 -18.80
CA LEU A 182 4.52 -1.98 -19.65
C LEU A 182 3.79 -2.32 -20.95
N THR A 183 2.92 -1.43 -21.39
CA THR A 183 2.27 -1.47 -22.69
C THR A 183 2.82 -0.35 -23.55
N PHE A 184 3.27 -0.70 -24.76
CA PHE A 184 3.78 0.21 -25.77
C PHE A 184 2.79 0.23 -26.94
N SER A 185 2.29 1.39 -27.31
CA SER A 185 1.41 1.54 -28.47
C SER A 185 1.72 2.78 -29.27
N GLY A 186 1.44 2.75 -30.56
CA GLY A 186 1.65 3.90 -31.41
C GLY A 186 1.27 3.62 -32.86
N GLU A 187 1.56 4.58 -33.71
CA GLU A 187 1.37 4.49 -35.16
C GLU A 187 2.67 4.80 -35.87
N ILE A 188 2.99 4.00 -36.89
CA ILE A 188 4.17 4.19 -37.72
C ILE A 188 3.72 4.58 -39.12
N ASP A 189 4.13 5.77 -39.56
CA ASP A 189 3.97 6.23 -40.93
C ASP A 189 5.26 5.95 -41.71
N LEU A 190 5.28 4.82 -42.42
CA LEU A 190 6.44 4.37 -43.18
C LEU A 190 6.49 4.95 -44.60
N ILE A 191 5.34 5.31 -45.18
CA ILE A 191 5.21 5.65 -46.60
C ILE A 191 4.15 6.74 -46.79
N PRO A 192 4.51 7.93 -47.34
CA PRO A 192 3.56 8.98 -47.65
C PRO A 192 2.40 8.48 -48.53
N GLY A 193 1.17 8.64 -48.04
CA GLY A 193 -0.05 8.23 -48.75
C GLY A 193 -0.54 6.81 -48.45
N ILE A 194 0.14 6.06 -47.57
CA ILE A 194 -0.37 4.82 -46.98
C ILE A 194 -0.88 5.13 -45.57
N PRO A 195 -2.01 4.54 -45.13
CA PRO A 195 -2.46 4.67 -43.75
C PRO A 195 -1.37 4.24 -42.76
N PRO A 196 -1.20 4.95 -41.63
CA PRO A 196 -0.28 4.54 -40.58
C PRO A 196 -0.57 3.12 -40.10
N VAL A 197 0.49 2.39 -39.74
CA VAL A 197 0.36 1.06 -39.15
C VAL A 197 0.37 1.20 -37.64
N SER A 198 -0.73 0.84 -36.99
CA SER A 198 -0.77 0.79 -35.53
C SER A 198 -0.01 -0.42 -35.01
N PHE A 199 0.64 -0.26 -33.87
CA PHE A 199 1.24 -1.35 -33.12
C PHE A 199 0.82 -1.28 -31.66
N ASN A 200 0.82 -2.45 -31.03
CA ASN A 200 0.68 -2.63 -29.59
C ASN A 200 1.59 -3.80 -29.21
N SER A 201 2.36 -3.62 -28.14
CA SER A 201 3.17 -4.67 -27.54
C SER A 201 3.13 -4.53 -26.02
N THR A 202 3.11 -5.66 -25.34
CA THR A 202 3.22 -5.74 -23.90
C THR A 202 4.60 -6.25 -23.51
N CYS A 203 5.12 -5.77 -22.37
CA CYS A 203 6.39 -6.21 -21.84
C CYS A 203 6.30 -6.48 -20.35
N HIS A 204 6.59 -7.73 -19.98
CA HIS A 204 6.77 -8.12 -18.59
C HIS A 204 8.22 -7.92 -18.19
N ILE A 205 8.45 -7.08 -17.19
CA ILE A 205 9.78 -6.69 -16.72
C ILE A 205 9.95 -7.21 -15.30
N THR A 206 10.86 -8.16 -15.11
CA THR A 206 11.25 -8.61 -13.77
C THR A 206 12.24 -7.63 -13.17
N LEU A 207 12.03 -7.24 -11.91
CA LEU A 207 12.90 -6.34 -11.15
C LEU A 207 13.68 -7.16 -10.11
N SER A 208 15.00 -6.96 -10.04
CA SER A 208 15.87 -7.59 -9.05
C SER A 208 16.91 -6.63 -8.48
N LYS A 209 17.23 -6.78 -7.20
CA LYS A 209 18.22 -5.99 -6.46
C LYS A 209 19.34 -6.88 -5.92
#